data_AF-A0A916WRN3-F1
#
_entry.id   AF-A0A916WRN3-F1
#
_cell.length_a   1.000
_cell.length_b   1.000
_cell.length_c   1.000
_cell.angle_alpha   90.00
_cell.angle_beta   90.00
_cell.angle_gamma   90.00
#
_symmetry.space_group_name_H-M   'P 1'
#
loop_
_entity.id
_entity.type
_entity.pdbx_description
1 polymer ?
#
loop_
_entity_poly.entity_id
_entity_poly.type
_entity_poly.pdbx_seq_one_letter_code
_entity_poly.pdbx_strand_id
1 'polypeptide(L)'
;MLYAWSGLFNVAASSGHWPITDWFLHWVMRNSVKTRSAFDSPKDARADQDLVSAAGHFAGACAACHGTPGRRPSPVMQAATPPAPDLAVNAKQWTDRQLYWILDHGVKFSGMPAWPARDRPDEIRRMVAFVRALPTMSVARYDALVGAAAGAGTTGPRGVQDGVLAGCAGCHGADGQGRGQPDIPILGGQRPAYLLASLQGYATGRRHSAVMGNAAAALRPEEMRRLAAHFAAMPGLGSTAPANIPAARLIVERGLPDRQLPACASCHTSSKPYPVLAGQRASYIAQRLRQWRGEKEVVDARKDQAVMPVIARRIPEEMIDPLARYLAGTR
;
A
#
# COMPACT_ATOMS: atom_id res chain seq x y z
N MET A 1 26.64 -31.26 -14.77
CA MET A 1 25.82 -32.08 -13.84
C MET A 1 26.67 -32.75 -12.77
N LEU A 2 27.72 -33.51 -13.11
CA LEU A 2 28.59 -34.18 -12.12
C LEU A 2 29.14 -33.26 -11.01
N TYR A 3 29.62 -32.06 -11.34
CA TYR A 3 30.11 -31.08 -10.35
C TYR A 3 29.03 -30.54 -9.39
N ALA A 4 27.79 -30.40 -9.87
CA ALA A 4 26.66 -29.99 -9.02
C ALA A 4 26.20 -31.16 -8.14
N TRP A 5 26.27 -32.39 -8.65
CA TRP A 5 25.89 -33.61 -7.93
C TRP A 5 26.95 -34.04 -6.91
N SER A 6 28.22 -33.72 -7.14
CA SER A 6 29.33 -34.13 -6.28
C SER A 6 29.41 -33.39 -4.93
N GLY A 7 28.58 -32.36 -4.72
CA GLY A 7 28.63 -31.51 -3.53
C GLY A 7 29.84 -30.58 -3.44
N LEU A 8 30.68 -30.54 -4.48
CA LEU A 8 31.87 -29.67 -4.52
C LEU A 8 31.51 -28.19 -4.73
N PHE A 9 30.32 -27.90 -5.27
CA PHE A 9 29.84 -26.53 -5.40
C PHE A 9 29.42 -25.99 -4.03
N ASN A 10 30.27 -25.14 -3.44
CA ASN A 10 30.00 -24.52 -2.16
C ASN A 10 28.89 -23.45 -2.29
N VAL A 11 27.77 -23.69 -1.62
CA VAL A 11 26.61 -22.78 -1.58
C VAL A 11 26.62 -21.85 -0.36
N ALA A 12 27.69 -21.86 0.45
CA ALA A 12 27.79 -21.04 1.64
C ALA A 12 27.76 -19.54 1.30
N ALA A 13 26.77 -18.82 1.83
CA ALA A 13 26.68 -17.36 1.66
C ALA A 13 27.85 -16.61 2.33
N SER A 14 28.50 -17.22 3.34
CA SER A 14 29.62 -16.62 4.07
C SER A 14 30.88 -16.42 3.22
N SER A 15 31.05 -17.16 2.12
CA SER A 15 32.17 -16.96 1.19
C SER A 15 31.91 -15.88 0.14
N GLY A 16 30.70 -15.33 0.08
CA GLY A 16 30.28 -14.39 -0.95
C GLY A 16 30.30 -15.02 -2.36
N HIS A 17 30.15 -14.16 -3.37
CA HIS A 17 30.37 -14.54 -4.76
C HIS A 17 31.85 -14.41 -5.12
N TRP A 18 32.31 -15.22 -6.09
CA TRP A 18 33.60 -14.97 -6.73
C TRP A 18 33.60 -13.59 -7.40
N PRO A 19 34.73 -12.86 -7.47
CA PRO A 19 34.77 -11.51 -8.01
C PRO A 19 34.16 -11.37 -9.40
N ILE A 20 34.40 -12.35 -10.29
CA ILE A 20 33.84 -12.35 -11.65
C ILE A 20 32.32 -12.58 -11.64
N THR A 21 31.83 -13.45 -10.76
CA THR A 21 30.40 -13.72 -10.59
C THR A 21 29.69 -12.51 -10.01
N ASP A 22 30.28 -11.89 -8.98
CA ASP A 22 29.74 -10.68 -8.37
C ASP A 22 29.62 -9.54 -9.38
N TRP A 23 30.70 -9.27 -10.12
CA TRP A 23 30.72 -8.28 -11.20
C TRP A 23 29.64 -8.58 -12.25
N PHE A 24 29.55 -9.83 -12.70
CA PHE A 24 28.61 -10.24 -13.74
C PHE A 24 27.16 -10.06 -13.27
N LEU A 25 26.82 -10.48 -12.05
CA LEU A 25 25.48 -10.34 -11.48
C LEU A 25 25.08 -8.87 -11.35
N HIS A 26 25.96 -8.01 -10.83
CA HIS A 26 25.71 -6.58 -10.74
C HIS A 26 25.56 -5.91 -12.11
N TRP A 27 26.39 -6.29 -13.08
CA TRP A 27 26.31 -5.79 -14.45
C TRP A 27 25.00 -6.20 -15.14
N VAL A 28 24.63 -7.48 -15.06
CA VAL A 28 23.35 -7.98 -15.60
C VAL A 28 22.17 -7.28 -14.94
N MET A 29 22.18 -7.14 -13.62
CA MET A 29 21.10 -6.48 -12.89
C MET A 29 20.91 -5.03 -13.35
N ARG A 30 21.99 -4.23 -13.40
CA ARG A 30 21.92 -2.81 -13.82
C ARG A 30 21.43 -2.67 -15.27
N ASN A 31 21.94 -3.50 -16.18
CA ASN A 31 21.51 -3.48 -17.57
C ASN A 31 20.06 -3.92 -17.74
N SER A 32 19.64 -4.96 -17.02
CA SER A 32 18.25 -5.42 -17.01
C SER A 32 17.32 -4.32 -16.52
N VAL A 33 17.60 -3.71 -15.35
CA VAL A 33 16.78 -2.62 -14.82
C VAL A 33 16.73 -1.44 -15.80
N LYS A 34 17.86 -1.05 -16.39
CA LYS A 34 17.91 0.03 -17.39
C LYS A 34 17.02 -0.27 -18.59
N THR A 35 17.12 -1.46 -19.17
CA THR A 35 16.35 -1.85 -20.34
C THR A 35 14.87 -2.02 -20.00
N ARG A 36 14.55 -2.83 -18.98
CA ARG A 36 13.16 -3.17 -18.65
C ARG A 36 12.37 -1.97 -18.14
N SER A 37 12.97 -1.10 -17.32
CA SER A 37 12.27 0.12 -16.85
C SER A 37 11.93 1.09 -17.98
N ALA A 38 12.66 1.08 -19.10
CA ALA A 38 12.35 1.92 -20.25
C ALA A 38 11.09 1.46 -21.00
N PHE A 39 10.76 0.17 -20.95
CA PHE A 39 9.60 -0.42 -21.64
C PHE A 39 8.42 -0.69 -20.70
N ASP A 40 8.67 -1.22 -19.50
CA ASP A 40 7.64 -1.77 -18.63
C ASP A 40 7.17 -0.77 -17.55
N SER A 41 8.01 0.19 -17.14
CA SER A 41 7.62 1.15 -16.10
C SER A 41 6.75 2.27 -16.66
N PRO A 42 5.74 2.74 -15.90
CA PRO A 42 4.94 3.90 -16.29
C PRO A 42 5.81 5.16 -16.45
N LYS A 43 5.36 6.11 -17.27
CA LYS A 43 6.04 7.41 -17.43
C LYS A 43 5.95 8.26 -16.17
N ASP A 44 4.81 8.20 -15.49
CA ASP A 44 4.51 8.81 -14.20
C ASP A 44 4.96 7.93 -13.02
N ALA A 45 6.21 7.46 -13.02
CA ALA A 45 6.71 6.48 -12.05
C ALA A 45 6.79 6.95 -10.59
N ARG A 46 6.49 8.22 -10.29
CA ARG A 46 6.57 8.83 -8.97
C ARG A 46 5.32 9.65 -8.68
N ALA A 47 4.81 9.55 -7.45
CA ALA A 47 3.79 10.47 -6.95
C ALA A 47 4.46 11.74 -6.39
N ASP A 48 3.88 12.91 -6.62
CA ASP A 48 4.47 14.17 -6.16
C ASP A 48 4.18 14.51 -4.69
N GLN A 49 3.32 13.74 -4.03
CA GLN A 49 2.77 14.04 -2.70
C GLN A 49 2.56 12.74 -1.88
N ASP A 50 2.23 12.89 -0.60
CA ASP A 50 1.75 11.82 0.30
C ASP A 50 2.75 10.72 0.67
N LEU A 51 3.59 11.05 1.66
CA LEU A 51 4.65 10.16 2.12
C LEU A 51 4.33 9.37 3.38
N VAL A 52 3.23 9.64 4.10
CA VAL A 52 3.00 9.01 5.42
C VAL A 52 2.82 7.50 5.32
N SER A 53 1.99 7.03 4.39
CA SER A 53 1.78 5.60 4.15
C SER A 53 3.04 4.90 3.61
N ALA A 54 3.78 5.55 2.71
CA ALA A 54 5.05 5.05 2.23
C ALA A 54 6.11 5.00 3.34
N ALA A 55 6.19 6.01 4.20
CA ALA A 55 7.10 6.07 5.33
C ALA A 55 6.79 4.97 6.35
N GLY A 56 5.52 4.81 6.71
CA GLY A 56 5.09 3.73 7.61
C GLY A 56 5.42 2.34 7.05
N HIS A 57 5.11 2.09 5.78
CA HIS A 57 5.47 0.82 5.13
C HIS A 57 6.98 0.63 5.03
N PHE A 58 7.74 1.68 4.70
CA PHE A 58 9.19 1.61 4.66
C PHE A 58 9.76 1.25 6.03
N ALA A 59 9.29 1.89 7.10
CA ALA A 59 9.71 1.58 8.46
C ALA A 59 9.41 0.13 8.86
N GLY A 60 8.22 -0.38 8.52
CA GLY A 60 7.78 -1.73 8.88
C GLY A 60 8.37 -2.85 8.01
N ALA A 61 8.70 -2.58 6.74
CA ALA A 61 9.04 -3.62 5.77
C ALA A 61 10.41 -3.47 5.09
N CYS A 62 10.97 -2.26 5.01
CA CYS A 62 12.18 -1.98 4.22
C CYS A 62 13.38 -1.59 5.09
N ALA A 63 13.16 -0.82 6.16
CA ALA A 63 14.20 -0.21 6.98
C ALA A 63 15.11 -1.22 7.68
N ALA A 64 14.60 -2.40 8.03
CA ALA A 64 15.39 -3.48 8.63
C ALA A 64 16.55 -3.92 7.71
N CYS A 65 16.36 -3.85 6.39
CA CYS A 65 17.35 -4.19 5.38
C CYS A 65 18.12 -2.95 4.89
N HIS A 66 17.43 -1.84 4.65
CA HIS A 66 17.98 -0.68 3.95
C HIS A 66 18.43 0.48 4.84
N GLY A 67 18.23 0.37 6.16
CA GLY A 67 18.49 1.46 7.10
C GLY A 67 17.45 2.58 7.02
N THR A 68 17.73 3.68 7.71
CA THR A 68 16.90 4.90 7.75
C THR A 68 17.80 6.12 7.60
N PRO A 69 17.26 7.33 7.36
CA PRO A 69 18.08 8.54 7.43
C PRO A 69 18.86 8.60 8.75
N GLY A 70 20.17 8.84 8.67
CA GLY A 70 21.08 8.87 9.83
C GLY A 70 21.43 7.51 10.45
N ARG A 71 20.88 6.38 9.97
CA ARG A 71 21.21 5.03 10.46
C ARG A 71 21.46 4.07 9.30
N ARG A 72 22.70 3.61 9.20
CA ARG A 72 23.09 2.61 8.20
C ARG A 72 22.33 1.29 8.38
N PRO A 73 22.18 0.49 7.32
CA PRO A 73 21.74 -0.89 7.43
C PRO A 73 22.48 -1.68 8.52
N SER A 74 21.81 -2.66 9.12
CA SER A 74 22.41 -3.49 10.16
C SER A 74 23.63 -4.28 9.64
N PRO A 75 24.62 -4.60 10.50
CA PRO A 75 25.76 -5.42 10.11
C PRO A 75 25.36 -6.78 9.51
N VAL A 76 24.25 -7.38 9.99
CA VAL A 76 23.69 -8.62 9.44
C VAL A 76 23.31 -8.44 7.96
N MET A 77 22.64 -7.34 7.62
CA MET A 77 22.20 -7.05 6.26
C MET A 77 23.34 -6.55 5.36
N GLN A 78 24.41 -6.01 5.95
CA GLN A 78 25.66 -5.72 5.25
C GLN A 78 26.51 -6.97 4.99
N ALA A 79 26.33 -8.03 5.77
CA ALA A 79 26.98 -9.33 5.55
C ALA A 79 26.17 -10.28 4.64
N ALA A 80 24.96 -9.88 4.23
CA ALA A 80 24.17 -10.64 3.27
C ALA A 80 24.87 -10.69 1.90
N THR A 81 24.58 -11.74 1.11
CA THR A 81 25.10 -11.90 -0.26
C THR A 81 23.95 -11.86 -1.27
N PRO A 82 23.77 -10.78 -2.04
CA PRO A 82 24.48 -9.50 -1.97
C PRO A 82 24.06 -8.64 -0.76
N PRO A 83 24.88 -7.65 -0.34
CA PRO A 83 24.54 -6.77 0.77
C PRO A 83 23.39 -5.83 0.41
N ALA A 84 22.54 -5.53 1.40
CA ALA A 84 21.45 -4.56 1.21
C ALA A 84 22.02 -3.13 1.07
N PRO A 85 21.66 -2.37 0.01
CA PRO A 85 22.14 -1.00 -0.15
C PRO A 85 21.50 -0.05 0.85
N ASP A 86 22.25 0.97 1.25
CA ASP A 86 21.72 2.09 2.04
C ASP A 86 20.96 3.05 1.10
N LEU A 87 19.64 3.08 1.22
CA LEU A 87 18.81 3.89 0.32
C LEU A 87 18.94 5.40 0.58
N ALA A 88 19.41 5.83 1.74
CA ALA A 88 19.74 7.24 1.98
C ALA A 88 21.01 7.67 1.22
N VAL A 89 21.80 6.72 0.72
CA VAL A 89 23.01 7.00 -0.07
C VAL A 89 22.80 6.64 -1.54
N ASN A 90 22.34 5.42 -1.81
CA ASN A 90 22.37 4.82 -3.15
C ASN A 90 21.15 5.16 -4.01
N ALA A 91 20.03 5.62 -3.44
CA ALA A 91 18.81 5.89 -4.21
C ALA A 91 19.01 6.94 -5.33
N LYS A 92 19.96 7.87 -5.16
CA LYS A 92 20.29 8.90 -6.16
C LYS A 92 20.83 8.30 -7.48
N GLN A 93 21.35 7.08 -7.47
CA GLN A 93 21.95 6.44 -8.64
C GLN A 93 20.92 5.92 -9.65
N TRP A 94 19.66 5.86 -9.27
CA TRP A 94 18.56 5.29 -10.06
C TRP A 94 17.60 6.39 -10.50
N THR A 95 16.99 6.24 -11.69
CA THR A 95 15.88 7.10 -12.12
C THR A 95 14.56 6.65 -11.49
N ASP A 96 13.52 7.48 -11.53
CA ASP A 96 12.21 7.15 -10.94
C ASP A 96 11.60 5.88 -11.58
N ARG A 97 11.75 5.72 -12.91
CA ARG A 97 11.29 4.52 -13.64
C ARG A 97 12.06 3.27 -13.24
N GLN A 98 13.35 3.40 -12.95
CA GLN A 98 14.18 2.29 -12.47
C GLN A 98 13.83 1.90 -11.03
N LEU A 99 13.64 2.87 -10.14
CA LEU A 99 13.17 2.62 -8.78
C LEU A 99 11.79 1.94 -8.79
N TYR A 100 10.87 2.41 -9.63
CA TYR A 100 9.56 1.78 -9.81
C TYR A 100 9.68 0.32 -10.23
N TRP A 101 10.50 0.04 -11.25
CA TRP A 101 10.69 -1.32 -11.75
C TRP A 101 11.27 -2.24 -10.67
N ILE A 102 12.30 -1.78 -9.97
CA ILE A 102 12.93 -2.51 -8.87
C ILE A 102 11.92 -2.80 -7.76
N LEU A 103 11.08 -1.82 -7.38
CA LEU A 103 10.07 -2.01 -6.35
C LEU A 103 8.96 -2.98 -6.80
N ASP A 104 8.47 -2.88 -8.04
CA ASP A 104 7.42 -3.77 -8.56
C ASP A 104 7.90 -5.23 -8.65
N HIS A 105 9.12 -5.44 -9.12
CA HIS A 105 9.60 -6.79 -9.49
C HIS A 105 10.59 -7.41 -8.49
N GLY A 106 11.16 -6.62 -7.60
CA GLY A 106 12.29 -7.05 -6.79
C GLY A 106 13.53 -7.32 -7.64
N VAL A 107 14.50 -8.01 -7.05
CA VAL A 107 15.74 -8.42 -7.75
C VAL A 107 15.94 -9.91 -7.54
N LYS A 108 15.87 -10.68 -8.63
CA LYS A 108 16.13 -12.14 -8.62
C LYS A 108 17.51 -12.44 -8.05
N PHE A 109 17.60 -13.56 -7.33
CA PHE A 109 18.84 -14.02 -6.67
C PHE A 109 19.37 -13.04 -5.61
N SER A 110 18.48 -12.30 -4.97
CA SER A 110 18.78 -11.42 -3.85
C SER A 110 17.71 -11.54 -2.77
N GLY A 111 17.93 -10.90 -1.62
CA GLY A 111 16.92 -10.75 -0.58
C GLY A 111 15.81 -9.73 -0.88
N MET A 112 15.84 -9.06 -2.04
CA MET A 112 14.87 -8.02 -2.40
C MET A 112 13.62 -8.61 -3.09
N PRO A 113 12.45 -8.69 -2.41
CA PRO A 113 11.25 -9.26 -2.98
C PRO A 113 10.55 -8.30 -3.95
N ALA A 114 9.64 -8.85 -4.75
CA ALA A 114 8.68 -8.08 -5.55
C ALA A 114 7.62 -7.41 -4.65
N TRP A 115 6.97 -6.36 -5.16
CA TRP A 115 5.85 -5.74 -4.46
C TRP A 115 4.72 -6.76 -4.30
N PRO A 116 4.17 -7.00 -3.09
CA PRO A 116 3.19 -8.05 -2.88
C PRO A 116 1.80 -7.73 -3.48
N ALA A 117 1.50 -6.45 -3.71
CA ALA A 117 0.23 -5.99 -4.27
C ALA A 117 0.44 -5.28 -5.62
N ARG A 118 0.83 -6.04 -6.66
CA ARG A 118 1.24 -5.46 -7.97
C ARG A 118 0.11 -4.74 -8.72
N ASP A 119 -1.15 -5.01 -8.37
CA ASP A 119 -2.33 -4.26 -8.82
C ASP A 119 -2.51 -2.89 -8.10
N ARG A 120 -1.55 -2.50 -7.25
CA ARG A 120 -1.50 -1.21 -6.54
C ARG A 120 -0.32 -0.35 -7.01
N PRO A 121 -0.27 0.06 -8.30
CA PRO A 121 0.82 0.90 -8.81
C PRO A 121 0.89 2.26 -8.09
N ASP A 122 -0.19 2.71 -7.47
CA ASP A 122 -0.24 3.92 -6.65
C ASP A 122 0.60 3.82 -5.36
N GLU A 123 0.71 2.63 -4.76
CA GLU A 123 1.57 2.41 -3.59
C GLU A 123 3.04 2.44 -3.99
N ILE A 124 3.38 1.82 -5.12
CA ILE A 124 4.73 1.79 -5.67
C ILE A 124 5.19 3.21 -6.02
N ARG A 125 4.37 4.02 -6.69
CA ARG A 125 4.68 5.43 -7.02
C ARG A 125 4.95 6.28 -5.77
N ARG A 126 4.20 6.06 -4.69
CA ARG A 126 4.44 6.73 -3.39
C ARG A 126 5.73 6.26 -2.73
N MET A 127 6.05 4.97 -2.83
CA MET A 127 7.32 4.44 -2.34
C MET A 127 8.51 4.99 -3.14
N VAL A 128 8.40 5.12 -4.47
CA VAL A 128 9.43 5.80 -5.30
C VAL A 128 9.64 7.23 -4.81
N ALA A 129 8.56 7.96 -4.53
CA ALA A 129 8.64 9.33 -4.02
C ALA A 129 9.35 9.39 -2.66
N PHE A 130 9.02 8.47 -1.77
CA PHE A 130 9.64 8.37 -0.46
C PHE A 130 11.14 8.04 -0.55
N VAL A 131 11.50 7.00 -1.31
CA VAL A 131 12.89 6.55 -1.53
C VAL A 131 13.73 7.65 -2.18
N ARG A 132 13.16 8.41 -3.12
CA ARG A 132 13.83 9.57 -3.75
C ARG A 132 14.14 10.68 -2.73
N ALA A 133 13.27 10.86 -1.74
CA ALA A 133 13.42 11.90 -0.71
C ALA A 133 14.40 11.50 0.42
N LEU A 134 14.61 10.20 0.67
CA LEU A 134 15.47 9.70 1.76
C LEU A 134 16.85 10.37 1.84
N PRO A 135 17.61 10.55 0.75
CA PRO A 135 18.97 11.08 0.83
C PRO A 135 19.11 12.53 1.30
N THR A 136 18.01 13.29 1.27
CA THR A 136 17.97 14.69 1.72
C THR A 136 17.04 14.86 2.92
N MET A 137 16.47 13.77 3.44
CA MET A 137 15.53 13.81 4.55
C MET A 137 16.28 13.87 5.89
N SER A 138 15.90 14.81 6.76
CA SER A 138 16.40 14.82 8.13
C SER A 138 15.79 13.68 8.95
N VAL A 139 16.49 13.24 10.00
CA VAL A 139 15.98 12.24 10.96
C VAL A 139 14.64 12.70 11.55
N ALA A 140 14.55 13.95 11.97
CA ALA A 140 13.32 14.53 12.50
C ALA A 140 12.14 14.50 11.51
N ARG A 141 12.41 14.74 10.21
CA ARG A 141 11.38 14.65 9.18
C ARG A 141 10.93 13.21 8.94
N TYR A 142 11.87 12.26 8.93
CA TYR A 142 11.59 10.84 8.82
C TYR A 142 10.70 10.38 9.98
N ASP A 143 11.11 10.66 11.21
CA ASP A 143 10.37 10.30 12.42
C ASP A 143 8.98 10.93 12.44
N ALA A 144 8.85 12.18 11.99
CA ALA A 144 7.55 12.84 11.86
C ALA A 144 6.64 12.15 10.83
N LEU A 145 7.17 11.67 9.70
CA LEU A 145 6.37 10.96 8.69
C LEU A 145 5.92 9.59 9.19
N VAL A 146 6.84 8.81 9.78
CA VAL A 146 6.54 7.50 10.36
C VAL A 146 5.57 7.63 11.55
N GLY A 147 5.77 8.63 12.41
CA GLY A 147 5.02 8.73 13.66
C GLY A 147 5.12 7.44 14.48
N ALA A 148 4.01 7.02 15.10
CA ALA A 148 3.94 5.74 15.80
C ALA A 148 3.79 4.52 14.86
N ALA A 149 3.78 4.69 13.53
CA ALA A 149 3.50 3.62 12.58
C ALA A 149 4.56 2.50 12.57
N ALA A 150 5.76 2.77 13.09
CA ALA A 150 6.82 1.75 13.26
C ALA A 150 6.39 0.56 14.15
N GLY A 151 5.33 0.71 14.95
CA GLY A 151 4.77 -0.38 15.77
C GLY A 151 3.76 -1.28 15.05
N ALA A 152 3.23 -0.89 13.88
CA ALA A 152 2.29 -1.70 13.11
C ALA A 152 3.04 -2.75 12.28
N GLY A 153 3.20 -3.96 12.82
CA GLY A 153 3.68 -5.11 12.04
C GLY A 153 5.12 -5.55 12.29
N THR A 154 5.81 -5.07 13.33
CA THR A 154 7.15 -5.57 13.66
C THR A 154 7.08 -6.89 14.45
N THR A 155 7.94 -7.85 14.09
CA THR A 155 8.11 -9.15 14.79
C THR A 155 9.00 -9.05 16.03
N GLY A 156 9.16 -7.85 16.61
CA GLY A 156 10.01 -7.61 17.78
C GLY A 156 9.39 -8.15 19.08
N PRO A 157 10.21 -8.52 20.09
CA PRO A 157 9.72 -9.09 21.34
C PRO A 157 8.98 -8.04 22.20
N ARG A 158 7.64 -8.06 22.06
CA ARG A 158 6.53 -7.78 23.01
C ARG A 158 6.66 -6.73 24.13
N GLY A 159 5.61 -5.88 24.13
CA GLY A 159 5.00 -5.13 25.24
C GLY A 159 4.46 -3.83 24.64
N VAL A 160 3.17 -3.46 24.59
CA VAL A 160 1.92 -3.70 25.32
C VAL A 160 0.80 -3.56 24.26
N GLN A 161 -0.45 -3.92 24.55
CA GLN A 161 -1.59 -3.73 23.62
C GLN A 161 -1.72 -2.29 23.08
N ASP A 162 -1.12 -1.32 23.77
CA ASP A 162 -0.97 0.09 23.38
C ASP A 162 -0.12 0.28 22.11
N GLY A 163 0.88 -0.57 21.86
CA GLY A 163 1.78 -0.47 20.71
C GLY A 163 1.11 -0.82 19.38
N VAL A 164 0.16 -1.76 19.39
CA VAL A 164 -0.60 -2.16 18.19
C VAL A 164 -1.55 -1.03 17.77
N LEU A 165 -2.27 -0.45 18.73
CA LEU A 165 -3.14 0.68 18.46
C LEU A 165 -2.34 1.92 18.02
N ALA A 166 -1.23 2.22 18.69
CA ALA A 166 -0.32 3.30 18.31
C ALA A 166 0.22 3.12 16.89
N GLY A 167 0.53 1.87 16.49
CA GLY A 167 0.88 1.51 15.13
C GLY A 167 -0.18 1.93 14.10
N CYS A 168 -1.44 1.55 14.34
CA CYS A 168 -2.54 1.94 13.46
C CYS A 168 -2.75 3.46 13.44
N ALA A 169 -2.71 4.12 14.61
CA ALA A 169 -2.87 5.56 14.75
C ALA A 169 -1.75 6.37 14.07
N GLY A 170 -0.55 5.78 13.91
CA GLY A 170 0.58 6.42 13.20
C GLY A 170 0.24 6.84 11.77
N CYS A 171 -0.67 6.12 11.10
CA CYS A 171 -1.22 6.50 9.81
C CYS A 171 -2.68 6.99 9.95
N HIS A 172 -3.54 6.21 10.61
CA HIS A 172 -4.99 6.46 10.67
C HIS A 172 -5.44 7.51 11.70
N GLY A 173 -4.50 8.13 12.43
CA GLY A 173 -4.80 9.12 13.46
C GLY A 173 -5.33 8.46 14.75
N ALA A 174 -5.04 9.08 15.89
CA ALA A 174 -5.58 8.65 17.18
C ALA A 174 -7.09 8.91 17.30
N ASP A 175 -7.63 9.79 16.45
CA ASP A 175 -9.04 10.15 16.30
C ASP A 175 -9.73 9.35 15.18
N GLY A 176 -9.01 8.45 14.50
CA GLY A 176 -9.52 7.68 13.37
C GLY A 176 -9.79 8.50 12.11
N GLN A 177 -9.36 9.77 12.03
CA GLN A 177 -9.59 10.65 10.88
C GLN A 177 -8.45 10.62 9.86
N GLY A 178 -7.34 9.95 10.16
CA GLY A 178 -6.09 10.06 9.40
C GLY A 178 -5.35 11.38 9.68
N ARG A 179 -4.12 11.51 9.19
CA ARG A 179 -3.28 12.70 9.47
C ARG A 179 -3.37 13.79 8.39
N GLY A 180 -4.49 13.83 7.67
CA GLY A 180 -4.76 14.77 6.57
C GLY A 180 -4.44 14.26 5.16
N GLN A 181 -3.93 13.03 5.01
CA GLN A 181 -3.48 12.50 3.73
C GLN A 181 -4.68 11.97 2.90
N PRO A 182 -4.69 12.20 1.58
CA PRO A 182 -5.73 11.73 0.67
C PRO A 182 -5.88 10.19 0.59
N ASP A 183 -4.80 9.44 0.77
CA ASP A 183 -4.76 7.98 0.57
C ASP A 183 -5.09 7.18 1.83
N ILE A 184 -5.08 7.82 3.00
CA ILE A 184 -5.39 7.18 4.29
C ILE A 184 -6.88 7.36 4.60
N PRO A 185 -7.67 6.27 4.65
CA PRO A 185 -9.10 6.37 4.93
C PRO A 185 -9.38 6.77 6.38
N ILE A 186 -10.52 7.42 6.57
CA ILE A 186 -11.16 7.61 7.87
C ILE A 186 -11.72 6.26 8.33
N LEU A 187 -11.39 5.88 9.55
CA LEU A 187 -11.89 4.67 10.21
C LEU A 187 -12.97 5.00 11.25
N GLY A 188 -12.93 6.20 11.84
CA GLY A 188 -13.93 6.68 12.80
C GLY A 188 -15.36 6.58 12.27
N GLY A 189 -16.27 6.00 13.03
CA GLY A 189 -17.67 5.83 12.67
C GLY A 189 -17.93 4.79 11.57
N GLN A 190 -16.92 4.01 11.16
CA GLN A 190 -17.11 2.90 10.24
C GLN A 190 -17.71 1.68 10.95
N ARG A 191 -18.32 0.76 10.21
CA ARG A 191 -18.90 -0.46 10.79
C ARG A 191 -17.81 -1.40 11.33
N PRO A 192 -17.95 -1.93 12.57
CA PRO A 192 -17.00 -2.89 13.13
C PRO A 192 -16.83 -4.13 12.24
N ALA A 193 -17.92 -4.69 11.71
CA ALA A 193 -17.87 -5.86 10.84
C ALA A 193 -17.09 -5.61 9.54
N TYR A 194 -17.24 -4.42 8.94
CA TYR A 194 -16.48 -4.05 7.74
C TYR A 194 -14.99 -3.84 8.04
N LEU A 195 -14.66 -3.18 9.15
CA LEU A 195 -13.26 -3.00 9.56
C LEU A 195 -12.58 -4.35 9.84
N LEU A 196 -13.26 -5.25 10.57
CA LEU A 196 -12.77 -6.61 10.83
C LEU A 196 -12.55 -7.39 9.53
N ALA A 197 -13.54 -7.40 8.64
CA ALA A 197 -13.43 -8.08 7.35
C ALA A 197 -12.30 -7.48 6.49
N SER A 198 -12.07 -6.16 6.59
CA SER A 198 -10.98 -5.48 5.88
C SER A 198 -9.61 -5.91 6.41
N LEU A 199 -9.42 -5.93 7.73
CA LEU A 199 -8.18 -6.39 8.38
C LEU A 199 -7.87 -7.84 8.00
N GLN A 200 -8.87 -8.72 8.10
CA GLN A 200 -8.74 -10.12 7.68
C GLN A 200 -8.43 -10.25 6.19
N GLY A 201 -9.08 -9.42 5.35
CA GLY A 201 -8.82 -9.37 3.91
C GLY A 201 -7.38 -9.01 3.60
N TYR A 202 -6.83 -7.98 4.26
CA TYR A 202 -5.44 -7.57 4.09
C TYR A 202 -4.47 -8.63 4.61
N ALA A 203 -4.69 -9.17 5.81
CA ALA A 203 -3.81 -10.18 6.41
C ALA A 203 -3.76 -11.49 5.60
N THR A 204 -4.86 -11.86 4.93
CA THR A 204 -4.92 -13.06 4.09
C THR A 204 -4.63 -12.81 2.61
N GLY A 205 -4.32 -11.56 2.23
CA GLY A 205 -4.09 -11.19 0.83
C GLY A 205 -5.35 -11.17 -0.05
N ARG A 206 -6.56 -11.43 0.49
CA ARG A 206 -7.83 -11.28 -0.26
C ARG A 206 -8.17 -9.82 -0.58
N ARG A 207 -7.60 -8.88 0.17
CA ARG A 207 -7.69 -7.44 -0.10
C ARG A 207 -6.27 -6.95 -0.31
N HIS A 208 -5.96 -6.48 -1.51
CA HIS A 208 -4.58 -6.16 -1.88
C HIS A 208 -4.17 -4.77 -1.38
N SER A 209 -3.05 -4.72 -0.67
CA SER A 209 -2.28 -3.53 -0.29
C SER A 209 -0.99 -4.01 0.37
N ALA A 210 0.17 -3.56 -0.08
CA ALA A 210 1.42 -3.87 0.60
C ALA A 210 1.50 -3.16 1.96
N VAL A 211 1.01 -1.91 2.02
CA VAL A 211 0.98 -1.10 3.24
C VAL A 211 0.11 -1.78 4.31
N MET A 212 -1.17 -2.00 4.02
CA MET A 212 -2.08 -2.60 4.99
C MET A 212 -1.87 -4.10 5.16
N GLY A 213 -1.37 -4.80 4.14
CA GLY A 213 -1.00 -6.22 4.24
C GLY A 213 0.10 -6.42 5.27
N ASN A 214 1.18 -5.62 5.21
CA ASN A 214 2.25 -5.66 6.22
C ASN A 214 1.74 -5.31 7.62
N ALA A 215 0.95 -4.24 7.76
CA ALA A 215 0.38 -3.84 9.04
C ALA A 215 -0.56 -4.90 9.64
N ALA A 216 -1.36 -5.59 8.81
CA ALA A 216 -2.34 -6.55 9.27
C ALA A 216 -1.78 -7.97 9.47
N ALA A 217 -0.69 -8.34 8.80
CA ALA A 217 -0.14 -9.69 8.81
C ALA A 217 0.28 -10.18 10.20
N ALA A 218 0.73 -9.28 11.08
CA ALA A 218 1.17 -9.62 12.44
C ALA A 218 0.02 -9.66 13.46
N LEU A 219 -1.21 -9.28 13.08
CA LEU A 219 -2.33 -9.16 14.01
C LEU A 219 -2.95 -10.53 14.31
N ARG A 220 -3.24 -10.78 15.59
CA ARG A 220 -4.08 -11.92 16.00
C ARG A 220 -5.56 -11.61 15.75
N PRO A 221 -6.42 -12.64 15.57
CA PRO A 221 -7.85 -12.44 15.33
C PRO A 221 -8.55 -11.58 16.39
N GLU A 222 -8.15 -11.75 17.65
CA GLU A 222 -8.65 -10.97 18.78
C GLU A 222 -8.22 -9.48 18.70
N GLU A 223 -6.98 -9.20 18.30
CA GLU A 223 -6.50 -7.82 18.10
C GLU A 223 -7.25 -7.14 16.95
N MET A 224 -7.50 -7.86 15.85
CA MET A 224 -8.32 -7.34 14.75
C MET A 224 -9.74 -6.98 15.21
N ARG A 225 -10.37 -7.82 16.04
CA ARG A 225 -11.71 -7.53 16.60
C ARG A 225 -11.69 -6.29 17.48
N ARG A 226 -10.70 -6.14 18.37
CA ARG A 226 -10.56 -4.96 19.24
C ARG A 226 -10.30 -3.68 18.45
N LEU A 227 -9.38 -3.71 17.47
CA LEU A 227 -9.10 -2.55 16.62
C LEU A 227 -10.34 -2.13 15.81
N ALA A 228 -11.06 -3.10 15.25
CA ALA A 228 -12.28 -2.84 14.51
C ALA A 228 -13.36 -2.20 15.40
N ALA A 229 -13.56 -2.71 16.62
CA ALA A 229 -14.50 -2.13 17.57
C ALA A 229 -14.06 -0.72 18.02
N HIS A 230 -12.77 -0.53 18.28
CA HIS A 230 -12.20 0.73 18.75
C HIS A 230 -12.41 1.87 17.76
N PHE A 231 -11.95 1.71 16.50
CA PHE A 231 -12.13 2.76 15.49
C PHE A 231 -13.61 2.97 15.12
N ALA A 232 -14.41 1.91 15.12
CA ALA A 232 -15.85 2.04 14.85
C ALA A 232 -16.59 2.87 15.90
N ALA A 233 -16.15 2.81 17.17
CA ALA A 233 -16.75 3.58 18.27
C ALA A 233 -16.36 5.06 18.27
N MET A 234 -15.35 5.47 17.50
CA MET A 234 -14.98 6.88 17.38
C MET A 234 -16.01 7.67 16.54
N PRO A 235 -16.14 8.98 16.78
CA PRO A 235 -16.87 9.86 15.86
C PRO A 235 -16.25 9.84 14.46
N GLY A 236 -17.07 10.06 13.42
CA GLY A 236 -16.56 10.20 12.06
C GLY A 236 -17.61 10.06 10.98
N LEU A 237 -17.51 8.98 10.20
CA LEU A 237 -18.35 8.75 9.03
C LEU A 237 -19.85 8.75 9.35
N GLY A 238 -20.66 9.08 8.33
CA GLY A 238 -22.13 9.07 8.43
C GLY A 238 -22.78 10.39 8.82
N SER A 239 -22.01 11.42 9.17
CA SER A 239 -22.55 12.70 9.69
C SER A 239 -22.40 13.90 8.75
N THR A 240 -22.04 13.70 7.48
CA THR A 240 -21.89 14.80 6.50
C THR A 240 -23.02 14.83 5.48
N ALA A 241 -23.52 16.03 5.20
CA ALA A 241 -24.44 16.24 4.10
C ALA A 241 -23.72 16.01 2.75
N PRO A 242 -24.37 15.36 1.77
CA PRO A 242 -23.77 15.14 0.47
C PRO A 242 -23.52 16.46 -0.26
N ALA A 243 -22.47 16.51 -1.07
CA ALA A 243 -22.18 17.69 -1.89
C ALA A 243 -23.26 17.88 -2.96
N ASN A 244 -23.53 19.14 -3.35
CA ASN A 244 -24.52 19.44 -4.38
C ASN A 244 -23.98 19.12 -5.79
N ILE A 245 -24.09 17.85 -6.19
CA ILE A 245 -23.68 17.35 -7.50
C ILE A 245 -24.87 16.56 -8.10
N PRO A 246 -25.78 17.20 -8.86
CA PRO A 246 -27.03 16.59 -9.32
C PRO A 246 -26.84 15.28 -10.09
N ALA A 247 -25.84 15.20 -10.98
CA ALA A 247 -25.55 13.99 -11.73
C ALA A 247 -25.12 12.82 -10.82
N ALA A 248 -24.31 13.09 -9.79
CA ALA A 248 -23.91 12.07 -8.82
C ALA A 248 -25.08 11.65 -7.92
N ARG A 249 -25.92 12.61 -7.50
CA ARG A 249 -27.15 12.35 -6.75
C ARG A 249 -28.06 11.36 -7.48
N LEU A 250 -28.29 11.59 -8.78
CA LEU A 250 -29.10 10.71 -9.61
C LEU A 250 -28.60 9.26 -9.57
N ILE A 251 -27.29 9.06 -9.76
CA ILE A 251 -26.69 7.71 -9.74
C ILE A 251 -26.74 7.10 -8.34
N VAL A 252 -26.47 7.87 -7.28
CA VAL A 252 -26.50 7.35 -5.90
C VAL A 252 -27.90 6.92 -5.49
N GLU A 253 -28.92 7.70 -5.83
CA GLU A 253 -30.30 7.45 -5.41
C GLU A 253 -31.05 6.49 -6.35
N ARG A 254 -30.79 6.53 -7.66
CA ARG A 254 -31.56 5.78 -8.67
C ARG A 254 -30.73 4.79 -9.50
N GLY A 255 -29.42 4.96 -9.57
CA GLY A 255 -28.55 4.16 -10.43
C GLY A 255 -28.65 4.57 -11.91
N LEU A 256 -28.12 3.72 -12.80
CA LEU A 256 -28.19 3.85 -14.26
C LEU A 256 -28.65 2.50 -14.86
N PRO A 257 -29.95 2.32 -15.10
CA PRO A 257 -30.51 1.06 -15.64
C PRO A 257 -29.86 0.60 -16.95
N ASP A 258 -29.59 1.53 -17.88
CA ASP A 258 -28.99 1.23 -19.19
C ASP A 258 -27.56 0.66 -19.07
N ARG A 259 -26.89 0.89 -17.93
CA ARG A 259 -25.57 0.33 -17.61
C ARG A 259 -25.65 -0.81 -16.59
N GLN A 260 -26.86 -1.24 -16.24
CA GLN A 260 -27.14 -2.20 -15.16
C GLN A 260 -26.51 -1.77 -13.83
N LEU A 261 -26.37 -0.47 -13.58
CA LEU A 261 -25.80 0.07 -12.36
C LEU A 261 -26.94 0.32 -11.36
N PRO A 262 -27.11 -0.49 -10.30
CA PRO A 262 -28.10 -0.20 -9.27
C PRO A 262 -27.72 1.06 -8.48
N ALA A 263 -28.72 1.67 -7.84
CA ALA A 263 -28.52 2.79 -6.91
C ALA A 263 -27.53 2.41 -5.80
N CYS A 264 -26.53 3.25 -5.55
CA CYS A 264 -25.58 3.05 -4.44
C CYS A 264 -26.31 2.95 -3.09
N ALA A 265 -27.33 3.80 -2.92
CA ALA A 265 -28.18 3.86 -1.73
C ALA A 265 -29.06 2.62 -1.53
N SER A 266 -29.15 1.71 -2.51
CA SER A 266 -29.84 0.42 -2.30
C SER A 266 -29.05 -0.52 -1.37
N CYS A 267 -27.73 -0.34 -1.28
CA CYS A 267 -26.84 -1.19 -0.50
C CYS A 267 -26.15 -0.41 0.63
N HIS A 268 -25.64 0.79 0.36
CA HIS A 268 -24.89 1.58 1.33
C HIS A 268 -25.81 2.39 2.28
N THR A 269 -26.75 1.69 2.94
CA THR A 269 -27.68 2.25 3.94
C THR A 269 -27.22 1.98 5.36
N SER A 270 -27.86 2.60 6.35
CA SER A 270 -27.68 2.31 7.78
C SER A 270 -28.12 0.89 8.16
N SER A 271 -29.13 0.33 7.49
CA SER A 271 -29.73 -0.98 7.80
C SER A 271 -28.98 -2.20 7.23
N LYS A 272 -28.08 -2.01 6.26
CA LYS A 272 -27.36 -3.11 5.60
C LYS A 272 -25.90 -3.22 6.07
N PRO A 273 -25.26 -4.39 5.98
CA PRO A 273 -23.91 -4.63 6.51
C PRO A 273 -22.77 -4.05 5.63
N TYR A 274 -23.08 -3.20 4.65
CA TYR A 274 -22.10 -2.58 3.74
C TYR A 274 -21.45 -1.33 4.36
N PRO A 275 -20.21 -0.98 3.97
CA PRO A 275 -19.49 0.13 4.59
C PRO A 275 -20.22 1.46 4.46
N VAL A 276 -20.04 2.32 5.47
CA VAL A 276 -20.44 3.72 5.44
C VAL A 276 -19.55 4.45 4.44
N LEU A 277 -20.16 5.12 3.46
CA LEU A 277 -19.46 5.94 2.46
C LEU A 277 -19.52 7.43 2.78
N ALA A 278 -20.62 7.87 3.39
CA ALA A 278 -20.85 9.27 3.75
C ALA A 278 -19.72 9.80 4.66
N GLY A 279 -19.07 10.89 4.24
CA GLY A 279 -17.99 11.54 5.01
C GLY A 279 -16.59 11.00 4.74
N GLN A 280 -16.46 9.91 3.98
CA GLN A 280 -15.16 9.36 3.63
C GLN A 280 -14.42 10.27 2.64
N ARG A 281 -13.10 10.20 2.61
CA ARG A 281 -12.30 11.03 1.69
C ARG A 281 -12.66 10.73 0.23
N ALA A 282 -12.95 11.78 -0.54
CA ALA A 282 -13.26 11.64 -1.97
C ALA A 282 -12.12 10.93 -2.72
N SER A 283 -10.87 11.30 -2.46
CA SER A 283 -9.68 10.63 -3.01
C SER A 283 -9.66 9.12 -2.73
N TYR A 284 -9.97 8.72 -1.49
CA TYR A 284 -10.01 7.30 -1.11
C TYR A 284 -11.14 6.55 -1.83
N ILE A 285 -12.35 7.11 -1.85
CA ILE A 285 -13.49 6.50 -2.57
C ILE A 285 -13.15 6.33 -4.04
N ALA A 286 -12.67 7.40 -4.68
CA ALA A 286 -12.32 7.41 -6.10
C ALA A 286 -11.21 6.39 -6.41
N GLN A 287 -10.18 6.31 -5.57
CA GLN A 287 -9.11 5.33 -5.72
C GLN A 287 -9.62 3.89 -5.58
N ARG A 288 -10.51 3.60 -4.62
CA ARG A 288 -11.10 2.27 -4.45
C ARG A 288 -11.95 1.86 -5.64
N LEU A 289 -12.75 2.78 -6.20
CA LEU A 289 -13.54 2.53 -7.40
C LEU A 289 -12.64 2.24 -8.61
N ARG A 290 -11.58 3.03 -8.81
CA ARG A 290 -10.61 2.80 -9.89
C ARG A 290 -9.89 1.45 -9.75
N GLN A 291 -9.48 1.07 -8.54
CA GLN A 291 -8.85 -0.23 -8.29
C GLN A 291 -9.81 -1.37 -8.67
N TRP A 292 -11.07 -1.30 -8.21
CA TRP A 292 -12.06 -2.34 -8.47
C TRP A 292 -12.47 -2.47 -9.93
N ARG A 293 -12.44 -1.36 -10.68
CA ARG A 293 -12.63 -1.40 -12.13
C ARG A 293 -11.53 -2.19 -12.84
N GLY A 294 -10.31 -2.14 -12.30
CA GLY A 294 -9.13 -2.80 -12.86
C GLY A 294 -8.64 -2.16 -14.16
N GLU A 295 -7.66 -2.80 -14.78
CA GLU A 295 -7.07 -2.40 -16.06
C GLU A 295 -8.05 -2.64 -17.22
N LYS A 296 -7.98 -1.78 -18.25
CA LYS A 296 -8.89 -1.84 -19.40
C LYS A 296 -8.54 -3.02 -20.32
N GLU A 297 -7.28 -3.38 -20.35
CA GLU A 297 -6.65 -4.38 -21.21
C GLU A 297 -6.95 -5.81 -20.73
N VAL A 298 -7.29 -5.98 -19.45
CA VAL A 298 -7.69 -7.27 -18.90
C VAL A 298 -9.14 -7.56 -19.28
N VAL A 299 -9.37 -8.72 -19.89
CA VAL A 299 -10.72 -9.18 -20.26
C VAL A 299 -11.60 -9.33 -19.01
N ASP A 300 -12.84 -8.83 -19.07
CA ASP A 300 -13.72 -8.75 -17.89
C ASP A 300 -13.99 -10.10 -17.19
N ALA A 301 -13.99 -11.20 -17.94
CA ALA A 301 -14.16 -12.56 -17.39
C ALA A 301 -13.02 -12.99 -16.45
N ARG A 302 -11.84 -12.36 -16.56
CA ARG A 302 -10.67 -12.62 -15.69
C ARG A 302 -10.60 -11.66 -14.50
N LYS A 303 -11.48 -10.66 -14.42
CA LYS A 303 -11.51 -9.70 -13.31
C LYS A 303 -12.29 -10.29 -12.13
N ASP A 304 -12.08 -9.70 -10.96
CA ASP A 304 -12.83 -10.04 -9.75
C ASP A 304 -14.34 -9.87 -9.99
N GLN A 305 -15.10 -10.87 -9.58
CA GLN A 305 -16.56 -10.99 -9.70
C GLN A 305 -17.29 -10.64 -8.40
N ALA A 306 -16.56 -10.21 -7.36
CA ALA A 306 -17.18 -9.62 -6.19
C ALA A 306 -18.04 -8.40 -6.58
N VAL A 307 -19.03 -8.09 -5.74
CA VAL A 307 -20.08 -7.10 -6.03
C VAL A 307 -19.49 -5.75 -6.45
N MET A 308 -18.58 -5.18 -5.66
CA MET A 308 -18.06 -3.84 -5.93
C MET A 308 -17.17 -3.74 -7.18
N PRO A 309 -16.27 -4.71 -7.50
CA PRO A 309 -15.65 -4.81 -8.81
C PRO A 309 -16.62 -4.73 -9.98
N VAL A 310 -17.71 -5.50 -9.95
CA VAL A 310 -18.74 -5.48 -11.01
C VAL A 310 -19.41 -4.11 -11.10
N ILE A 311 -19.80 -3.54 -9.95
CA ILE A 311 -20.42 -2.20 -9.87
C ILE A 311 -19.47 -1.12 -10.40
N ALA A 312 -18.19 -1.15 -10.00
CA ALA A 312 -17.20 -0.16 -10.40
C ALA A 312 -16.94 -0.14 -11.92
N ARG A 313 -17.02 -1.30 -12.59
CA ARG A 313 -16.93 -1.39 -14.06
C ARG A 313 -18.12 -0.76 -14.78
N ARG A 314 -19.28 -0.66 -14.13
CA ARG A 314 -20.51 -0.09 -14.70
C ARG A 314 -20.60 1.42 -14.52
N ILE A 315 -19.84 1.99 -13.58
CA ILE A 315 -19.75 3.45 -13.36
C ILE A 315 -19.03 4.12 -14.54
N PRO A 316 -19.62 5.17 -15.15
CA PRO A 316 -18.93 5.97 -16.16
C PRO A 316 -17.63 6.58 -15.61
N GLU A 317 -16.55 6.62 -16.40
CA GLU A 317 -15.22 7.07 -15.94
C GLU A 317 -15.27 8.48 -15.35
N GLU A 318 -15.95 9.37 -16.06
CA GLU A 318 -16.18 10.77 -15.71
C GLU A 318 -16.99 10.94 -14.43
N MET A 319 -17.72 9.90 -13.99
CA MET A 319 -18.55 9.94 -12.80
C MET A 319 -17.86 9.43 -11.54
N ILE A 320 -16.67 8.83 -11.61
CA ILE A 320 -15.95 8.36 -10.41
C ILE A 320 -15.66 9.51 -9.44
N ASP A 321 -15.04 10.59 -9.91
CA ASP A 321 -14.70 11.71 -9.03
C ASP A 321 -15.93 12.52 -8.56
N PRO A 322 -16.93 12.81 -9.42
CA PRO A 322 -18.21 13.36 -8.97
C PRO A 322 -18.91 12.53 -7.89
N LEU A 323 -19.00 11.20 -8.06
CA LEU A 323 -19.58 10.29 -7.07
C LEU A 323 -18.80 10.32 -5.75
N ALA A 324 -17.47 10.27 -5.85
CA ALA A 324 -16.62 10.31 -4.68
C ALA A 324 -16.75 11.62 -3.90
N ARG A 325 -16.81 12.77 -4.59
CA ARG A 325 -17.06 14.08 -3.96
C ARG A 325 -18.46 14.18 -3.36
N TYR A 326 -19.47 13.66 -4.05
CA TYR A 326 -20.84 13.62 -3.55
C TYR A 326 -20.93 12.84 -2.23
N LEU A 327 -20.36 11.63 -2.20
CA LEU A 327 -20.35 10.74 -1.04
C LEU A 327 -19.46 11.27 0.09
N ALA A 328 -18.35 11.95 -0.22
CA ALA A 328 -17.53 12.60 0.79
C ALA A 328 -18.29 13.71 1.53
N GLY A 329 -19.18 14.40 0.81
CA GLY A 329 -19.98 15.49 1.36
C GLY A 329 -19.21 16.80 1.46
N THR A 330 -19.89 17.82 1.97
CA THR A 330 -19.30 19.10 2.37
C THR A 330 -18.84 18.98 3.82
N ARG A 331 -17.56 19.23 4.08
CA ARG A 331 -17.05 19.42 5.44
C ARG A 331 -16.97 20.90 5.76
#